data_AF-A0A349PPG7-F1
#
_entry.id   AF-A0A349PPG7-F1
#
_cell.length_a   1.000
_cell.length_b   1.000
_cell.length_c   1.000
_cell.angle_alpha   90.00
_cell.angle_beta   90.00
_cell.angle_gamma   90.00
#
_symmetry.space_group_name_H-M   'P 1'
#
loop_
_entity.id
_entity.type
_entity.pdbx_description
1 polymer ?
#
loop_
_entity_poly.entity_id
_entity_poly.type
_entity_poly.pdbx_seq_one_letter_code
_entity_poly.pdbx_strand_id
1 'polypeptide(L)'
;MQNKGLIKFFAILFALVSIYQLSFTFVSSKIKSDAKTYAKGNPEKELKYLDSIGKVEVFNLGFTKFTFNEVKDKQINKGLDLEGGINVILQISVKDVLKGLSNNSKNPVFNKSLADATANQKGNQTYIDAFFEAFEDNSKGTVKLASPDIFANKTLQGQINFKMTDKETQKVIRRKVDESVDSA
;
A
#
# COMPACT_ATOMS: atom_id res chain seq x y z
N MET A 1 25.75 38.66 22.69
CA MET A 1 26.00 38.22 21.28
C MET A 1 26.68 36.85 21.17
N GLN A 2 26.99 36.15 22.27
CA GLN A 2 27.77 34.89 22.28
C GLN A 2 27.04 33.64 21.77
N ASN A 3 25.70 33.57 21.82
CA ASN A 3 24.96 32.40 21.31
C ASN A 3 24.80 32.36 19.78
N LYS A 4 25.25 33.41 19.05
CA LYS A 4 25.09 33.48 17.58
C LYS A 4 25.90 32.40 16.85
N GLY A 5 27.06 31.98 17.38
CA GLY A 5 27.88 30.93 16.79
C GLY A 5 27.24 29.54 16.91
N LEU A 6 26.71 29.23 18.10
CA LEU A 6 26.01 27.97 18.37
C LEU A 6 24.73 27.85 17.53
N ILE A 7 23.95 28.93 17.41
CA ILE A 7 22.74 28.96 16.57
C ILE A 7 23.08 28.75 15.09
N LYS A 8 24.15 29.38 14.57
CA LYS A 8 24.61 29.17 13.19
C LYS A 8 25.06 27.73 12.93
N PHE A 9 25.74 27.10 13.89
CA PHE A 9 26.14 25.69 13.78
C PHE A 9 24.92 24.77 13.68
N PHE A 10 23.95 24.91 14.58
CA PHE A 10 22.71 24.12 14.53
C PHE A 10 21.90 24.38 13.25
N ALA A 11 21.86 25.63 12.76
CA ALA A 11 21.17 25.96 11.51
C ALA A 11 21.81 25.26 10.30
N ILE A 12 23.15 25.21 10.21
CA ILE A 12 23.86 24.50 9.15
C ILE A 12 23.60 22.99 9.24
N LEU A 13 23.67 22.41 10.44
CA LEU A 13 23.40 20.99 10.64
C LEU A 13 21.96 20.63 10.25
N PHE A 14 20.99 21.46 10.64
CA PHE A 14 19.59 21.28 10.26
C PHE A 14 19.38 21.39 8.74
N ALA A 15 20.05 22.32 8.07
CA ALA A 15 20.01 22.44 6.62
C ALA A 15 20.55 21.19 5.92
N LEU A 16 21.66 20.62 6.42
CA LEU A 16 22.23 19.38 5.88
C LEU A 16 21.27 18.19 6.05
N VAL A 17 20.66 18.04 7.22
CA VAL A 17 19.65 16.99 7.48
C VAL A 17 18.44 17.17 6.56
N SER A 18 18.00 18.41 6.33
CA SER A 18 16.89 18.71 5.43
C SER A 18 17.21 18.33 3.98
N ILE A 19 18.41 18.66 3.50
CA ILE A 19 18.87 18.26 2.15
C ILE A 19 18.91 16.74 2.03
N TYR A 20 19.42 16.04 3.04
CA TYR A 20 19.44 14.59 3.08
C TYR A 20 18.03 14.00 2.94
N GLN A 21 17.06 14.44 3.75
CA GLN A 21 15.67 13.96 3.66
C GLN A 21 14.98 14.31 2.33
N LEU A 22 15.17 15.54 1.83
CA LEU A 22 14.59 15.99 0.57
C LEU A 22 15.16 15.21 -0.63
N SER A 23 16.43 14.80 -0.58
CA SER A 23 17.07 14.06 -1.66
C SER A 23 16.36 12.73 -1.97
N PHE A 24 15.96 11.96 -0.93
CA PHE A 24 15.17 10.73 -1.12
C PHE A 24 13.81 11.01 -1.75
N THR A 25 13.14 12.06 -1.29
CA THR A 25 11.84 12.47 -1.82
C THR A 25 11.95 12.88 -3.30
N PHE A 26 13.03 13.57 -3.68
CA PHE A 26 13.28 13.97 -5.06
C PHE A 26 13.52 12.75 -5.97
N VAL A 27 14.40 11.82 -5.56
CA VAL A 27 14.70 10.61 -6.34
C VAL A 27 13.47 9.72 -6.47
N SER A 28 12.73 9.49 -5.39
CA SER A 28 11.48 8.72 -5.43
C SER A 28 10.46 9.36 -6.38
N SER A 29 10.30 10.69 -6.32
CA SER A 29 9.37 11.42 -7.19
C SER A 29 9.76 11.32 -8.66
N LYS A 30 11.06 11.37 -8.98
CA LYS A 30 11.56 11.22 -10.35
C LYS A 30 11.20 9.84 -10.92
N ILE A 31 11.50 8.78 -10.18
CA ILE A 31 11.25 7.40 -10.61
C ILE A 31 9.75 7.13 -10.77
N LYS A 32 8.93 7.64 -9.85
CA LYS A 32 7.46 7.57 -9.97
C LYS A 32 6.96 8.29 -11.21
N SER A 33 7.54 9.45 -11.55
CA SER A 33 7.22 10.17 -12.80
C SER A 33 7.61 9.36 -14.05
N ASP A 34 8.76 8.68 -14.01
CA ASP A 34 9.21 7.81 -15.10
C ASP A 34 8.27 6.61 -15.27
N ALA A 35 7.85 5.99 -14.16
CA ALA A 35 6.87 4.90 -14.13
C ALA A 35 5.53 5.33 -14.73
N LYS A 36 5.01 6.50 -14.32
CA LYS A 36 3.76 7.08 -14.84
C LYS A 36 3.85 7.34 -16.36
N THR A 37 5.00 7.83 -16.82
CA THR A 37 5.26 8.08 -18.24
C THR A 37 5.32 6.78 -19.03
N TYR A 38 5.99 5.76 -18.49
CA TYR A 38 6.05 4.41 -19.06
C TYR A 38 4.66 3.75 -19.15
N ALA A 39 3.87 3.90 -18.09
CA ALA A 39 2.54 3.33 -17.95
C ALA A 39 1.50 3.93 -18.89
N LYS A 40 1.70 5.18 -19.35
CA LYS A 40 0.74 5.93 -20.20
C LYS A 40 -0.68 5.92 -19.65
N GLY A 41 -0.81 6.05 -18.32
CA GLY A 41 -2.09 6.04 -17.62
C GLY A 41 -2.68 4.65 -17.35
N ASN A 42 -1.93 3.55 -17.57
CA ASN A 42 -2.33 2.21 -17.14
C ASN A 42 -1.72 1.86 -15.76
N PRO A 43 -2.53 1.80 -14.69
CA PRO A 43 -2.01 1.56 -13.34
C PRO A 43 -1.31 0.22 -13.14
N GLU A 44 -1.73 -0.84 -13.83
CA GLU A 44 -1.09 -2.16 -13.73
C GLU A 44 0.32 -2.14 -14.33
N LYS A 45 0.53 -1.38 -15.42
CA LYS A 45 1.85 -1.19 -16.02
C LYS A 45 2.75 -0.34 -15.12
N GLU A 46 2.17 0.66 -14.45
CA GLU A 46 2.89 1.49 -13.49
C GLU A 46 3.39 0.64 -12.30
N LEU A 47 2.50 -0.15 -11.69
CA LEU A 47 2.86 -1.08 -10.62
C LEU A 47 3.97 -2.04 -11.05
N LYS A 48 3.81 -2.73 -12.19
CA LYS A 48 4.83 -3.67 -12.69
C LYS A 48 6.20 -3.01 -12.92
N TYR A 49 6.22 -1.77 -13.40
CA TYR A 49 7.47 -1.03 -13.57
C TYR A 49 8.11 -0.77 -12.20
N LEU A 50 7.35 -0.26 -11.24
CA LEU A 50 7.83 0.03 -9.88
C LEU A 50 8.32 -1.25 -9.16
N ASP A 51 7.61 -2.37 -9.31
CA ASP A 51 8.03 -3.66 -8.75
C ASP A 51 9.35 -4.14 -9.36
N SER A 52 9.53 -3.96 -10.68
CA SER A 52 10.75 -4.40 -11.37
C SER A 52 12.01 -3.66 -10.93
N ILE A 53 11.87 -2.39 -10.51
CA ILE A 53 12.97 -1.55 -10.06
C ILE A 53 13.10 -1.48 -8.55
N GLY A 54 12.17 -2.08 -7.78
CA GLY A 54 12.12 -2.02 -6.32
C GLY A 54 13.44 -2.35 -5.65
N LYS A 55 14.12 -3.40 -6.13
CA LYS A 55 15.41 -3.90 -5.61
C LYS A 55 16.63 -3.35 -6.34
N VAL A 56 16.44 -2.47 -7.32
CA VAL A 56 17.53 -1.87 -8.10
C VAL A 56 18.10 -0.67 -7.33
N GLU A 57 19.43 -0.55 -7.29
CA GLU A 57 20.12 0.61 -6.75
C GLU A 57 19.82 1.84 -7.61
N VAL A 58 19.09 2.82 -7.06
CA VAL A 58 18.65 4.03 -7.79
C VAL A 58 19.21 5.31 -7.19
N PHE A 59 19.80 5.23 -5.99
CA PHE A 59 20.39 6.38 -5.33
C PHE A 59 21.72 6.04 -4.68
N ASN A 60 22.74 6.84 -4.98
CA ASN A 60 24.10 6.65 -4.45
C ASN A 60 24.58 7.96 -3.82
N LEU A 61 24.84 7.94 -2.52
CA LEU A 61 25.36 9.08 -1.76
C LEU A 61 26.90 9.07 -1.64
N GLY A 62 27.58 8.19 -2.36
CA GLY A 62 29.04 8.04 -2.36
C GLY A 62 29.57 7.13 -1.27
N PHE A 63 28.91 7.08 -0.10
CA PHE A 63 29.25 6.20 1.02
C PHE A 63 28.24 5.05 1.21
N THR A 64 27.00 5.24 0.76
CA THR A 64 25.96 4.21 0.76
C THR A 64 25.15 4.28 -0.52
N LYS A 65 24.68 3.11 -0.95
CA LYS A 65 23.73 2.97 -2.04
C LYS A 65 22.38 2.55 -1.48
N PHE A 66 21.33 3.04 -2.10
CA PHE A 66 19.95 2.75 -1.72
C PHE A 66 19.19 2.24 -2.94
N THR A 67 18.45 1.16 -2.70
CA THR A 67 17.47 0.61 -3.63
C THR A 67 16.23 1.51 -3.72
N PHE A 68 15.41 1.31 -4.75
CA PHE A 68 14.17 2.09 -4.87
C PHE A 68 13.24 1.90 -3.67
N ASN A 69 13.13 0.68 -3.14
CA ASN A 69 12.34 0.41 -1.94
C ASN A 69 12.86 1.20 -0.73
N GLU A 70 14.17 1.19 -0.48
CA GLU A 70 14.74 1.98 0.62
C GLU A 70 14.57 3.49 0.42
N VAL A 71 14.68 3.96 -0.83
CA VAL A 71 14.44 5.38 -1.17
C VAL A 71 12.96 5.74 -0.96
N LYS A 72 12.05 4.82 -1.30
CA LYS A 72 10.61 4.95 -1.09
C LYS A 72 10.28 5.02 0.40
N ASP A 73 10.90 4.20 1.24
CA ASP A 73 10.63 4.16 2.68
C ASP A 73 11.22 5.37 3.41
N LYS A 74 12.31 5.94 2.89
CA LYS A 74 12.95 7.15 3.44
C LYS A 74 12.38 8.46 2.90
N GLN A 75 11.47 8.39 1.93
CA GLN A 75 10.84 9.59 1.40
C GLN A 75 9.93 10.22 2.46
N ILE A 76 9.72 11.52 2.35
CA ILE A 76 8.73 12.20 3.19
C ILE A 76 7.35 11.74 2.75
N ASN A 77 6.57 11.17 3.67
CA ASN A 77 5.17 10.82 3.45
C ASN A 77 4.42 12.07 3.01
N LYS A 78 3.89 12.07 1.79
CA LYS A 78 3.09 13.18 1.29
C LYS A 78 1.63 12.89 1.65
N GLY A 79 0.82 13.94 1.84
CA GLY A 79 -0.62 13.76 2.03
C GLY A 79 -1.26 13.11 0.80
N LEU A 80 -2.44 12.49 0.96
CA LEU A 80 -3.11 11.72 -0.10
C LEU A 80 -3.32 12.51 -1.41
N ASP A 81 -3.53 13.83 -1.30
CA ASP A 81 -3.66 14.75 -2.44
C ASP A 81 -2.42 14.77 -3.36
N LEU A 82 -1.25 14.53 -2.79
CA LEU A 82 0.03 14.50 -3.51
C LEU A 82 0.53 13.06 -3.78
N GLU A 83 -0.09 12.06 -3.15
CA GLU A 83 0.23 10.63 -3.31
C GLU A 83 -0.74 9.84 -4.19
N GLY A 84 -1.74 10.50 -4.79
CA GLY A 84 -2.85 9.83 -5.49
C GLY A 84 -2.47 8.64 -6.40
N GLY A 85 -1.32 8.68 -7.09
CA GLY A 85 -0.81 7.54 -7.89
C GLY A 85 -0.39 6.32 -7.07
N ILE A 86 0.26 6.53 -5.92
CA ILE A 86 0.65 5.47 -4.97
C ILE A 86 -0.58 4.81 -4.37
N ASN A 87 -1.64 5.58 -4.07
CA ASN A 87 -2.88 5.02 -3.56
C ASN A 87 -3.52 4.06 -4.57
N VAL A 88 -3.59 4.42 -5.86
CA VAL A 88 -4.13 3.52 -6.90
C VAL A 88 -3.30 2.24 -7.01
N ILE A 89 -1.97 2.34 -6.90
CA ILE A 89 -1.07 1.18 -6.90
C ILE A 89 -1.29 0.29 -5.66
N LEU A 90 -1.41 0.89 -4.48
CA LEU A 90 -1.67 0.19 -3.22
C LEU A 90 -3.03 -0.52 -3.25
N GLN A 91 -4.06 0.10 -3.84
CA GLN A 91 -5.38 -0.50 -4.02
C GLN A 91 -5.32 -1.77 -4.87
N ILE A 92 -4.55 -1.77 -5.97
CA ILE A 92 -4.38 -2.95 -6.84
C ILE A 92 -3.67 -4.06 -6.07
N SER A 93 -2.59 -3.73 -5.35
CA SER A 93 -1.86 -4.69 -4.52
C SER A 93 -2.78 -5.33 -3.46
N VAL A 94 -3.52 -4.54 -2.68
CA VAL A 94 -4.44 -5.05 -1.66
C VAL A 94 -5.56 -5.89 -2.28
N LYS A 95 -6.11 -5.47 -3.42
CA LYS A 95 -7.14 -6.23 -4.15
C LYS A 95 -6.64 -7.61 -4.58
N ASP A 96 -5.43 -7.69 -5.10
CA ASP A 96 -4.82 -8.95 -5.55
C ASP A 96 -4.46 -9.85 -4.36
N VAL A 97 -3.98 -9.26 -3.26
CA VAL A 97 -3.79 -9.98 -1.99
C VAL A 97 -5.12 -10.55 -1.50
N LEU A 98 -6.19 -9.76 -1.43
CA LEU A 98 -7.52 -10.24 -1.02
C LEU A 98 -8.01 -11.40 -1.91
N LYS A 99 -7.82 -11.31 -3.23
CA LYS A 99 -8.13 -12.40 -4.16
C LYS A 99 -7.30 -13.66 -3.87
N GLY A 100 -5.99 -13.51 -3.68
CA GLY A 100 -5.09 -14.61 -3.33
C GLY A 100 -5.46 -15.30 -2.02
N LEU A 101 -5.71 -14.50 -0.97
CA LEU A 101 -6.18 -14.97 0.33
C LEU A 101 -7.53 -15.69 0.25
N SER A 102 -8.41 -15.27 -0.66
CA SER A 102 -9.69 -15.93 -0.92
C SER A 102 -9.60 -17.22 -1.77
N ASN A 103 -8.37 -17.64 -2.12
CA ASN A 103 -8.12 -18.72 -3.07
C ASN A 103 -8.84 -18.51 -4.42
N ASN A 104 -8.78 -17.28 -4.96
CA ASN A 104 -9.45 -16.87 -6.20
C ASN A 104 -10.96 -17.16 -6.17
N SER A 105 -11.63 -16.75 -5.08
CA SER A 105 -13.06 -16.97 -4.88
C SER A 105 -13.89 -16.53 -6.08
N LYS A 106 -14.83 -17.40 -6.51
CA LYS A 106 -15.85 -17.08 -7.51
C LYS A 106 -17.14 -16.55 -6.91
N ASN A 107 -17.17 -16.31 -5.60
CA ASN A 107 -18.37 -15.84 -4.93
C ASN A 107 -18.80 -14.47 -5.51
N PRO A 108 -20.07 -14.30 -5.92
CA PRO A 108 -20.55 -13.08 -6.56
C PRO A 108 -20.55 -11.89 -5.60
N VAL A 109 -20.88 -12.09 -4.33
CA VAL A 109 -20.83 -11.04 -3.30
C VAL A 109 -19.39 -10.58 -3.10
N PHE A 110 -18.44 -11.50 -2.98
CA PHE A 110 -17.02 -11.17 -2.83
C PHE A 110 -16.48 -10.37 -4.02
N ASN A 111 -16.68 -10.86 -5.25
CA ASN A 111 -16.18 -10.19 -6.44
C ASN A 111 -16.85 -8.83 -6.69
N LYS A 112 -18.15 -8.72 -6.41
CA LYS A 112 -18.84 -7.44 -6.44
C LYS A 112 -18.27 -6.48 -5.41
N SER A 113 -17.98 -6.95 -4.19
CA SER A 113 -17.40 -6.11 -3.13
C SER A 113 -16.00 -5.61 -3.47
N LEU A 114 -15.18 -6.41 -4.17
CA LEU A 114 -13.90 -5.93 -4.72
C LEU A 114 -14.09 -4.83 -5.78
N ALA A 115 -15.10 -4.96 -6.63
CA ALA A 115 -15.39 -3.94 -7.65
C ALA A 115 -15.93 -2.65 -7.00
N ASP A 116 -16.88 -2.78 -6.09
CA ASP A 116 -17.50 -1.66 -5.37
C ASP A 116 -16.48 -0.94 -4.47
N ALA A 117 -15.54 -1.66 -3.85
CA ALA A 117 -14.44 -1.03 -3.11
C ALA A 117 -13.56 -0.16 -4.01
N THR A 118 -13.29 -0.63 -5.24
CA THR A 118 -12.52 0.14 -6.23
C THR A 118 -13.28 1.40 -6.67
N ALA A 119 -14.61 1.30 -6.85
CA ALA A 119 -15.43 2.39 -7.38
C ALA A 119 -15.85 3.41 -6.32
N ASN A 120 -16.09 2.96 -5.08
CA ASN A 120 -16.75 3.74 -4.05
C ASN A 120 -15.83 4.14 -2.88
N GLN A 121 -14.51 3.94 -2.99
CA GLN A 121 -13.56 4.38 -1.97
C GLN A 121 -13.68 5.89 -1.73
N LYS A 122 -13.87 6.30 -0.46
CA LYS A 122 -14.13 7.70 -0.10
C LYS A 122 -12.90 8.35 0.49
N GLY A 123 -12.47 9.47 -0.09
CA GLY A 123 -11.39 10.32 0.47
C GLY A 123 -10.14 9.50 0.82
N ASN A 124 -9.76 9.51 2.10
CA ASN A 124 -8.58 8.83 2.62
C ASN A 124 -8.85 7.44 3.22
N GLN A 125 -10.02 6.85 2.96
CA GLN A 125 -10.34 5.50 3.39
C GLN A 125 -9.35 4.49 2.79
N THR A 126 -8.92 3.49 3.55
CA THR A 126 -8.06 2.42 3.01
C THR A 126 -8.87 1.48 2.12
N TYR A 127 -8.23 0.83 1.14
CA TYR A 127 -8.93 -0.11 0.26
C TYR A 127 -9.56 -1.27 1.03
N ILE A 128 -8.88 -1.78 2.07
CA ILE A 128 -9.41 -2.87 2.90
C ILE A 128 -10.65 -2.45 3.68
N ASP A 129 -10.72 -1.20 4.16
CA ASP A 129 -11.91 -0.65 4.81
C ASP A 129 -13.06 -0.53 3.80
N ALA A 130 -12.79 0.03 2.62
CA ALA A 130 -13.77 0.15 1.54
C ALA A 130 -14.31 -1.22 1.11
N PHE A 131 -13.45 -2.24 1.10
CA PHE A 131 -13.86 -3.63 0.84
C PHE A 131 -14.78 -4.20 1.92
N PHE A 132 -14.47 -4.00 3.20
CA PHE A 132 -15.33 -4.51 4.27
C PHE A 132 -16.70 -3.84 4.30
N GLU A 133 -16.77 -2.53 4.08
CA GLU A 133 -18.04 -1.81 3.92
C GLU A 133 -18.84 -2.33 2.72
N ALA A 134 -18.20 -2.43 1.55
CA ALA A 134 -18.85 -2.96 0.36
C ALA A 134 -19.31 -4.42 0.54
N PHE A 135 -18.57 -5.22 1.29
CA PHE A 135 -18.95 -6.59 1.60
C PHE A 135 -20.16 -6.67 2.52
N GLU A 136 -20.21 -5.84 3.56
CA GLU A 136 -21.37 -5.76 4.45
C GLU A 136 -22.64 -5.37 3.67
N ASP A 137 -22.53 -4.34 2.83
CA ASP A 137 -23.64 -3.85 1.98
C ASP A 137 -24.11 -4.90 0.96
N ASN A 138 -23.17 -5.62 0.33
CA ASN A 138 -23.48 -6.61 -0.70
C ASN A 138 -23.94 -7.95 -0.12
N SER A 139 -23.43 -8.35 1.04
CA SER A 139 -23.80 -9.60 1.69
C SER A 139 -25.16 -9.51 2.35
N LYS A 140 -25.58 -8.33 2.84
CA LYS A 140 -26.82 -8.13 3.60
C LYS A 140 -26.98 -9.13 4.75
N GLY A 141 -25.87 -9.58 5.34
CA GLY A 141 -25.83 -10.61 6.38
C GLY A 141 -26.11 -12.05 5.92
N THR A 142 -26.29 -12.29 4.62
CA THR A 142 -26.57 -13.63 4.06
C THR A 142 -25.30 -14.44 3.77
N VAL A 143 -24.20 -13.74 3.48
CA VAL A 143 -22.90 -14.35 3.18
C VAL A 143 -21.88 -13.86 4.20
N LYS A 144 -21.20 -14.78 4.88
CA LYS A 144 -20.14 -14.44 5.84
C LYS A 144 -18.80 -14.30 5.15
N LEU A 145 -17.93 -13.43 5.64
CA LEU A 145 -16.52 -13.36 5.22
C LEU A 145 -15.82 -14.70 5.44
N ALA A 146 -16.13 -15.37 6.56
CA ALA A 146 -15.66 -16.70 6.90
C ALA A 146 -16.33 -17.83 6.09
N SER A 147 -17.02 -17.53 4.99
CA SER A 147 -17.59 -18.58 4.15
C SER A 147 -16.46 -19.43 3.53
N PRO A 148 -16.63 -20.77 3.40
CA PRO A 148 -15.60 -21.65 2.85
C PRO A 148 -15.20 -21.33 1.40
N ASP A 149 -16.10 -20.71 0.65
CA ASP A 149 -15.86 -20.23 -0.71
C ASP A 149 -15.21 -18.84 -0.75
N ILE A 150 -14.97 -18.20 0.40
CA ILE A 150 -14.30 -16.89 0.53
C ILE A 150 -13.04 -17.05 1.37
N PHE A 151 -13.07 -16.84 2.70
CA PHE A 151 -11.85 -16.82 3.52
C PHE A 151 -11.65 -18.03 4.45
N ALA A 152 -12.67 -18.85 4.72
CA ALA A 152 -12.47 -20.13 5.44
C ALA A 152 -12.01 -21.24 4.50
N ASN A 153 -10.97 -20.97 3.72
CA ASN A 153 -10.42 -21.85 2.71
C ASN A 153 -9.05 -22.42 3.16
N LYS A 154 -8.42 -23.24 2.32
CA LYS A 154 -7.13 -23.89 2.62
C LYS A 154 -5.97 -22.90 2.83
N THR A 155 -5.95 -21.77 2.12
CA THR A 155 -4.93 -20.71 2.24
C THR A 155 -4.88 -20.12 3.65
N LEU A 156 -6.02 -20.07 4.34
CA LEU A 156 -6.17 -19.50 5.68
C LEU A 156 -6.52 -20.55 6.74
N GLN A 157 -6.26 -21.82 6.44
CA GLN A 157 -6.52 -22.92 7.37
C GLN A 157 -5.75 -22.71 8.69
N GLY A 158 -6.42 -22.95 9.82
CA GLY A 158 -5.88 -22.73 11.16
C GLY A 158 -5.90 -21.27 11.63
N GLN A 159 -6.20 -20.32 10.75
CA GLN A 159 -6.34 -18.90 11.09
C GLN A 159 -7.78 -18.40 10.94
N ILE A 160 -8.50 -18.91 9.92
CA ILE A 160 -9.91 -18.62 9.70
C ILE A 160 -10.69 -19.93 9.61
N ASN A 161 -11.83 -19.97 10.29
CA ASN A 161 -12.77 -21.09 10.22
C ASN A 161 -14.20 -20.58 10.04
N PHE A 162 -15.08 -21.44 9.52
CA PHE A 162 -16.46 -21.09 9.14
C PHE A 162 -17.37 -20.66 10.31
N LYS A 163 -16.94 -20.86 11.56
CA LYS A 163 -17.69 -20.44 12.75
C LYS A 163 -17.34 -19.01 13.18
N MET A 164 -16.26 -18.44 12.66
CA MET A 164 -15.84 -17.08 13.01
C MET A 164 -16.87 -16.06 12.57
N THR A 165 -17.00 -15.01 13.39
CA THR A 165 -17.78 -13.84 13.04
C THR A 165 -17.06 -13.01 11.97
N ASP A 166 -17.80 -12.14 11.28
CA ASP A 166 -17.21 -11.25 10.29
C ASP A 166 -16.17 -10.32 10.94
N LYS A 167 -16.44 -9.80 12.14
CA LYS A 167 -15.47 -8.95 12.88
C LYS A 167 -14.17 -9.67 13.22
N GLU A 168 -14.23 -10.93 13.61
CA GLU A 168 -13.02 -11.71 13.88
C GLU A 168 -12.25 -12.00 12.59
N THR A 169 -12.98 -12.30 11.52
CA THR A 169 -12.42 -12.58 10.20
C THR A 169 -11.74 -11.34 9.63
N GLN A 170 -12.37 -10.17 9.72
CA GLN A 170 -11.81 -8.87 9.32
C GLN A 170 -10.45 -8.59 9.98
N LYS A 171 -10.31 -8.88 11.28
CA LYS A 171 -9.04 -8.71 12.00
C LYS A 171 -7.93 -9.59 11.42
N VAL A 172 -8.22 -10.85 11.13
CA VAL A 172 -7.25 -11.77 10.56
C VAL A 172 -6.88 -11.36 9.14
N ILE A 173 -7.86 -10.97 8.32
CA ILE A 173 -7.63 -10.51 6.95
C ILE A 173 -6.80 -9.24 6.92
N ARG A 174 -7.06 -8.27 7.80
CA ARG A 174 -6.23 -7.05 7.89
C ARG A 174 -4.77 -7.39 8.17
N ARG A 175 -4.52 -8.16 9.23
CA ARG A 175 -3.16 -8.60 9.55
C ARG A 175 -2.50 -9.31 8.37
N LYS A 176 -3.22 -10.17 7.66
CA LYS A 176 -2.68 -10.89 6.49
C LYS A 176 -2.39 -10.00 5.30
N VAL A 177 -3.22 -8.99 5.07
CA VAL A 177 -2.99 -7.98 4.04
C VAL A 177 -1.75 -7.17 4.41
N ASP A 178 -1.64 -6.66 5.63
CA ASP A 178 -0.49 -5.88 6.09
C ASP A 178 0.81 -6.71 5.97
N GLU A 179 0.81 -7.96 6.46
CA GLU A 179 1.94 -8.89 6.31
C GLU A 179 2.34 -9.11 4.84
N SER A 180 1.38 -9.16 3.92
CA SER A 180 1.63 -9.41 2.49
C SER A 180 2.12 -8.16 1.76
N VAL A 181 1.64 -6.98 2.15
CA VAL A 181 2.05 -5.69 1.57
C VAL A 181 3.43 -5.28 2.07
N ASP A 182 3.75 -5.52 3.35
CA ASP A 182 5.06 -5.20 3.93
C ASP A 182 6.17 -6.17 3.48
N SER A 183 5.80 -7.40 3.13
CA SER A 183 6.75 -8.43 2.67
C SER A 183 7.01 -8.43 1.15
N ALA A 184 6.25 -7.65 0.38
CA ALA A 184 6.35 -7.53 -1.08
C ALA A 184 7.39 -6.48 -1.50
#